data_AF-A0A916SXJ2-F1
#
_entry.id   AF-A0A916SXJ2-F1
#
_cell.length_a   1.000
_cell.length_b   1.000
_cell.length_c   1.000
_cell.angle_alpha   90.00
_cell.angle_beta   90.00
_cell.angle_gamma   90.00
#
_symmetry.space_group_name_H-M   'P 1'
#
loop_
_entity.id
_entity.type
_entity.pdbx_description
1 polymer ?
#
loop_
_entity_poly.entity_id
_entity_poly.type
_entity_poly.pdbx_seq_one_letter_code
_entity_poly.pdbx_strand_id
1 'polypeptide(L)'
;MAIQSGPGFLASLNPSELAGMAYSNASYYMQNDYTLAVAVSSAAQTLTATPKLNVFTGSSAVTWTLPAVAGNTGRFIRIKNRGSATLTISRAGSDQIYSTAANTTVTVAAGVALLLINDGTYWLTN
;
A
#
# COMPACT_ATOMS: atom_id res chain seq x y z
N MET A 1 -36.82 -33.31 -3.12
CA MET A 1 -37.05 -32.05 -2.40
C MET A 1 -37.05 -30.94 -3.44
N ALA A 2 -38.22 -30.39 -3.79
CA ALA A 2 -38.33 -29.37 -4.83
C ALA A 2 -38.00 -27.99 -4.24
N ILE A 3 -37.09 -27.25 -4.87
CA ILE A 3 -36.78 -25.87 -4.49
C ILE A 3 -37.80 -24.99 -5.21
N GLN A 4 -38.67 -24.32 -4.46
CA GLN A 4 -39.69 -23.45 -5.01
C GLN A 4 -39.06 -22.09 -5.38
N SER A 5 -38.67 -21.90 -6.64
CA SER A 5 -38.17 -20.62 -7.14
C SER A 5 -39.27 -19.87 -7.91
N GLY A 6 -39.82 -18.82 -7.31
CA GLY A 6 -40.75 -17.89 -7.93
C GLY A 6 -40.78 -16.55 -7.19
N PRO A 7 -41.30 -15.47 -7.82
CA PRO A 7 -41.23 -14.10 -7.29
C PRO A 7 -41.95 -13.86 -5.94
N GLY A 8 -42.66 -14.86 -5.42
CA GLY A 8 -43.30 -14.83 -4.09
C GLY A 8 -42.52 -15.53 -2.97
N PHE A 9 -41.37 -16.15 -3.25
CA PHE A 9 -40.59 -16.90 -2.26
C PHE A 9 -40.14 -16.02 -1.09
N LEU A 10 -39.80 -14.76 -1.35
CA LEU A 10 -39.35 -13.82 -0.32
C LEU A 10 -40.46 -13.36 0.62
N ALA A 11 -41.73 -13.43 0.20
CA ALA A 11 -42.88 -13.06 1.01
C ALA A 11 -43.38 -14.21 1.91
N SER A 12 -42.96 -15.46 1.64
CA SER A 12 -43.34 -16.65 2.41
C SER A 12 -42.33 -17.03 3.50
N LEU A 13 -41.21 -16.31 3.60
CA LEU A 13 -40.17 -16.58 4.60
C LEU A 13 -40.47 -15.82 5.90
N ASN A 14 -40.29 -16.50 7.03
CA ASN A 14 -40.44 -15.88 8.33
C ASN A 14 -39.27 -14.91 8.58
N PRO A 15 -39.43 -13.90 9.47
CA PRO A 15 -38.37 -12.91 9.72
C PRO A 15 -37.01 -13.50 10.12
N SER A 16 -36.98 -14.67 10.76
CA SER A 16 -35.76 -15.41 11.10
C SER A 16 -35.07 -16.05 9.89
N GLU A 17 -35.84 -16.48 8.90
CA GLU A 17 -35.35 -17.05 7.64
C GLU A 17 -34.89 -15.93 6.70
N LEU A 18 -35.61 -14.80 6.68
CA LEU A 18 -35.17 -13.55 6.05
C LEU A 18 -33.86 -13.05 6.66
N ALA A 19 -33.73 -13.07 7.99
CA ALA A 19 -32.52 -12.66 8.68
C ALA A 19 -31.35 -13.58 8.30
N GLY A 20 -31.56 -14.89 8.25
CA GLY A 20 -30.55 -15.86 7.80
C GLY A 20 -30.07 -15.65 6.36
N MET A 21 -30.95 -15.19 5.46
CA MET A 21 -30.61 -14.84 4.08
C MET A 21 -30.03 -13.42 3.93
N ALA A 22 -30.39 -12.49 4.81
CA ALA A 22 -29.82 -11.13 4.82
C ALA A 22 -28.32 -11.13 5.17
N TYR A 23 -27.85 -12.13 5.91
CA TYR A 23 -26.42 -12.31 6.18
C TYR A 23 -25.62 -12.85 4.99
N SER A 24 -26.25 -13.39 3.93
CA SER A 24 -25.49 -13.95 2.78
C SER A 24 -25.19 -12.94 1.67
N ASN A 25 -25.92 -11.81 1.58
CA ASN A 25 -25.80 -10.91 0.43
C ASN A 25 -25.29 -9.50 0.77
N ALA A 26 -25.36 -9.06 2.03
CA ALA A 26 -24.79 -7.78 2.46
C ALA A 26 -23.33 -7.91 2.94
N SER A 27 -22.94 -9.08 3.44
CA SER A 27 -21.59 -9.34 3.96
C SER A 27 -20.57 -9.72 2.88
N TYR A 28 -21.02 -10.06 1.67
CA TYR A 28 -20.13 -10.47 0.56
C TYR A 28 -19.67 -9.28 -0.31
N TYR A 29 -20.37 -8.14 -0.24
CA TYR A 29 -20.02 -6.92 -0.98
C TYR A 29 -19.33 -5.83 -0.13
N MET A 30 -19.08 -6.10 1.16
CA MET A 30 -18.40 -5.20 2.09
C MET A 30 -17.29 -5.94 2.87
N GLN A 31 -16.49 -6.78 2.21
CA GLN A 31 -15.43 -7.53 2.91
C GLN A 31 -14.14 -7.74 2.10
N ASN A 32 -13.87 -6.91 1.10
CA ASN A 32 -12.52 -6.76 0.54
C ASN A 32 -12.25 -5.30 0.16
N ASP A 33 -12.57 -4.38 1.06
CA ASP A 33 -11.96 -3.05 1.07
C ASP A 33 -10.48 -3.21 1.42
N TYR A 34 -9.67 -3.65 0.45
CA TYR A 34 -8.21 -3.56 0.51
C TYR A 34 -7.81 -2.08 0.42
N THR A 35 -8.16 -1.32 1.46
CA THR A 35 -7.73 0.06 1.62
C THR A 35 -6.26 0.03 2.03
N LEU A 36 -5.37 0.25 1.06
CA LEU A 36 -3.98 0.48 1.35
C LEU A 36 -3.88 1.74 2.21
N ALA A 37 -3.29 1.64 3.41
CA ALA A 37 -3.06 2.80 4.25
C ALA A 37 -2.27 3.87 3.48
N VAL A 38 -2.60 5.15 3.71
CA VAL A 38 -1.89 6.28 3.11
C VAL A 38 -1.25 7.11 4.21
N ALA A 39 0.06 7.31 4.14
CA ALA A 39 0.82 8.17 5.03
C ALA A 39 1.31 9.40 4.26
N VAL A 40 0.98 10.60 4.75
CA VAL A 40 1.35 11.87 4.10
C VAL A 40 2.36 12.59 4.97
N SER A 41 3.44 13.09 4.38
CA SER A 41 4.44 13.88 5.12
C SER A 41 5.13 14.90 4.22
N SER A 42 5.50 16.04 4.79
CA SER A 42 6.37 17.05 4.17
C SER A 42 7.76 17.09 4.82
N ALA A 43 8.00 16.32 5.87
CA ALA A 43 9.23 16.33 6.65
C ALA A 43 10.11 15.11 6.35
N ALA A 44 11.39 15.18 6.76
CA ALA A 44 12.28 14.04 6.75
C ALA A 44 11.77 12.94 7.70
N GLN A 45 11.91 11.67 7.32
CA GLN A 45 11.47 10.52 8.12
C GLN A 45 12.22 9.24 7.73
N THR A 46 12.19 8.26 8.62
CA THR A 46 12.56 6.87 8.29
C THR A 46 11.30 6.10 7.95
N LEU A 47 11.28 5.47 6.78
CA LEU A 47 10.17 4.66 6.32
C LEU A 47 10.14 3.31 7.02
N THR A 48 8.94 2.74 7.10
CA THR A 48 8.74 1.35 7.53
C THR A 48 8.35 0.51 6.32
N ALA A 49 8.70 -0.77 6.34
CA ALA A 49 8.33 -1.72 5.27
C ALA A 49 6.88 -2.22 5.40
N THR A 50 6.06 -1.54 6.22
CA THR A 50 4.62 -1.79 6.34
C THR A 50 3.92 -1.42 5.04
N PRO A 51 3.05 -2.27 4.48
CA PRO A 51 2.32 -1.95 3.24
C PRO A 51 1.48 -0.68 3.40
N LYS A 52 1.93 0.41 2.75
CA LYS A 52 1.22 1.69 2.67
C LYS A 52 1.71 2.50 1.47
N LEU A 53 0.91 3.47 1.04
CA LEU A 53 1.35 4.52 0.13
C LEU A 53 1.93 5.68 0.94
N ASN A 54 3.20 5.99 0.73
CA ASN A 54 3.84 7.16 1.33
C ASN A 54 3.77 8.33 0.34
N VAL A 55 3.16 9.43 0.75
CA VAL A 55 2.95 10.62 -0.08
C VAL A 55 3.76 11.78 0.46
N PHE A 56 4.72 12.25 -0.32
CA PHE A 56 5.45 13.46 0.00
C PHE A 56 4.70 14.69 -0.51
N THR A 57 4.58 15.72 0.32
CA THR A 57 3.87 16.98 -0.01
C THR A 57 4.69 18.24 0.28
N GLY A 58 6.00 18.11 0.49
CA GLY A 58 6.84 19.25 0.84
C GLY A 58 7.15 20.17 -0.34
N SER A 59 7.39 21.44 -0.01
CA SER A 59 7.85 22.48 -0.92
C SER A 59 9.34 22.80 -0.80
N SER A 60 10.03 22.15 0.15
CA SER A 60 11.48 22.18 0.32
C SER A 60 12.04 20.77 0.19
N ALA A 61 13.28 20.64 -0.30
CA ALA A 61 13.92 19.34 -0.47
C ALA A 61 14.13 18.65 0.88
N VAL A 62 13.78 17.37 0.95
CA VAL A 62 13.98 16.53 2.14
C VAL A 62 14.48 15.14 1.75
N THR A 63 15.01 14.42 2.73
CA THR A 63 15.42 13.03 2.59
C THR A 63 14.55 12.11 3.43
N TRP A 64 14.06 11.02 2.82
CA TRP A 64 13.45 9.90 3.53
C TRP A 64 14.40 8.72 3.52
N THR A 65 14.61 8.10 4.67
CA THR A 65 15.51 6.96 4.82
C THR A 65 14.72 5.65 4.74
N LEU A 66 15.18 4.71 3.94
CA LEU A 66 14.61 3.36 3.89
C LEU A 66 14.87 2.60 5.18
N PRO A 67 14.05 1.58 5.52
CA PRO A 67 14.42 0.63 6.55
C PRO A 67 15.56 -0.27 6.05
N ALA A 68 16.26 -0.90 6.99
CA ALA A 68 17.32 -1.86 6.68
C ALA A 68 16.82 -2.98 5.76
N VAL A 69 17.69 -3.48 4.88
CA VAL A 69 17.37 -4.62 4.02
C VAL A 69 17.07 -5.85 4.88
N ALA A 70 17.92 -6.10 5.89
CA ALA A 70 17.77 -7.21 6.82
C ALA A 70 16.40 -7.18 7.53
N GLY A 71 15.71 -8.33 7.52
CA GLY A 71 14.37 -8.47 8.12
C GLY A 71 13.21 -7.94 7.28
N ASN A 72 13.48 -7.35 6.11
CA ASN A 72 12.46 -6.77 5.23
C ASN A 72 12.39 -7.44 3.84
N THR A 73 12.99 -8.61 3.64
CA THR A 73 12.91 -9.37 2.39
C THR A 73 11.47 -9.57 1.92
N GLY A 74 11.22 -9.37 0.63
CA GLY A 74 9.90 -9.49 0.00
C GLY A 74 8.94 -8.34 0.30
N ARG A 75 9.36 -7.33 1.07
CA ARG A 75 8.54 -6.14 1.34
C ARG A 75 8.70 -5.12 0.21
N PHE A 76 7.64 -4.34 0.01
CA PHE A 76 7.63 -3.26 -0.96
C PHE A 76 7.26 -1.93 -0.30
N ILE A 77 7.85 -0.86 -0.81
CA ILE A 77 7.58 0.52 -0.39
C ILE A 77 7.12 1.29 -1.62
N ARG A 78 5.93 1.91 -1.51
CA ARG A 78 5.36 2.77 -2.56
C ARG A 78 5.44 4.22 -2.11
N ILE A 79 5.97 5.07 -2.99
CA ILE A 79 6.17 6.49 -2.73
C ILE A 79 5.57 7.29 -3.89
N LYS A 80 4.86 8.37 -3.56
CA LYS A 80 4.41 9.38 -4.52
C LYS A 80 4.86 10.75 -4.06
N ASN A 81 5.58 11.46 -4.92
CA ASN A 81 5.84 12.88 -4.70
C ASN A 81 4.67 13.70 -5.28
N ARG A 82 3.84 14.24 -4.40
CA ARG A 82 2.77 15.21 -4.71
C ARG A 82 3.17 16.64 -4.28
N GLY A 83 4.38 16.82 -3.77
CA GLY A 83 4.94 18.12 -3.45
C GLY A 83 5.49 18.81 -4.70
N SER A 84 6.07 20.00 -4.47
CA SER A 84 6.76 20.77 -5.52
C SER A 84 8.28 20.64 -5.45
N ALA A 85 8.83 20.17 -4.32
CA ALA A 85 10.26 19.93 -4.18
C ALA A 85 10.67 18.49 -4.53
N THR A 86 11.95 18.31 -4.81
CA THR A 86 12.56 16.98 -4.98
C THR A 86 12.64 16.27 -3.63
N LEU A 87 12.20 15.01 -3.61
CA LEU A 87 12.39 14.09 -2.48
C LEU A 87 13.60 13.20 -2.76
N THR A 88 14.51 13.09 -1.80
CA THR A 88 15.60 12.11 -1.86
C THR A 88 15.24 10.90 -1.01
N ILE A 89 15.44 9.70 -1.55
CA ILE A 89 15.33 8.44 -0.82
C ILE A 89 16.74 7.94 -0.55
N SER A 90 17.10 7.78 0.73
CA SER A 90 18.39 7.26 1.15
C SER A 90 18.28 5.83 1.68
N ARG A 91 19.34 5.06 1.49
CA ARG A 91 19.53 3.76 2.14
C ARG A 91 19.65 3.87 3.68
N ALA A 92 19.47 2.74 4.37
CA ALA A 92 19.91 2.58 5.76
C ALA A 92 21.36 2.07 5.82
N GLY A 93 22.18 2.62 6.72
CA GLY A 93 23.50 2.07 7.06
C GLY A 93 24.39 1.78 5.84
N SER A 94 24.83 0.52 5.71
CA SER A 94 25.68 0.02 4.63
C SER A 94 24.91 -0.57 3.43
N ASP A 95 23.58 -0.57 3.45
CA ASP A 95 22.74 -1.18 2.41
C ASP A 95 22.89 -0.46 1.06
N GLN A 96 22.21 -0.95 0.01
CA GLN A 96 22.19 -0.26 -1.29
C GLN A 96 20.79 -0.29 -1.91
N ILE A 97 20.54 0.69 -2.77
CA ILE A 97 19.40 0.77 -3.67
C ILE A 97 19.91 0.39 -5.06
N TYR A 98 19.38 -0.67 -5.66
CA TYR A 98 19.85 -1.18 -6.94
C TYR A 98 18.87 -0.83 -8.06
N SER A 99 19.36 -0.20 -9.13
CA SER A 99 18.63 -0.04 -10.39
C SER A 99 19.43 -0.67 -11.53
N THR A 100 20.23 0.11 -12.24
CA THR A 100 21.26 -0.38 -13.16
C THR A 100 22.60 -0.63 -12.47
N ALA A 101 22.79 0.00 -11.30
CA ALA A 101 23.94 -0.16 -10.42
C ALA A 101 23.54 0.06 -8.95
N ALA A 102 24.43 -0.26 -8.03
CA ALA A 102 24.25 0.03 -6.61
C ALA A 102 24.39 1.53 -6.33
N ASN A 103 23.36 2.11 -5.71
CA ASN A 103 23.29 3.51 -5.34
C ASN A 103 23.02 3.66 -3.84
N THR A 104 23.51 4.76 -3.26
CA THR A 104 23.19 5.11 -1.88
C THR A 104 21.90 5.91 -1.76
N THR A 105 21.44 6.50 -2.86
CA THR A 105 20.26 7.36 -2.92
C THR A 105 19.55 7.27 -4.26
N VAL A 106 18.25 7.55 -4.27
CA VAL A 106 17.43 7.79 -5.47
C VAL A 106 16.61 9.06 -5.28
N THR A 107 16.45 9.85 -6.34
CA THR A 107 15.60 11.05 -6.31
C THR A 107 14.22 10.77 -6.87
N VAL A 108 13.19 11.29 -6.21
CA VAL A 108 11.80 11.30 -6.69
C VAL A 108 11.41 12.75 -6.96
N ALA A 109 11.44 13.13 -8.24
CA ALA A 109 11.04 14.47 -8.68
C ALA A 109 9.55 14.75 -8.40
N ALA A 110 9.15 16.02 -8.43
CA ALA A 110 7.76 16.42 -8.26
C ALA A 110 6.86 15.70 -9.26
N GLY A 111 5.72 15.17 -8.79
CA GLY A 111 4.78 14.41 -9.62
C GLY A 111 5.18 12.96 -9.92
N VAL A 112 6.37 12.51 -9.55
CA VAL A 112 6.86 11.14 -9.83
C VAL A 112 6.46 10.15 -8.73
N ALA A 113 6.31 8.88 -9.10
CA ALA A 113 6.12 7.77 -8.18
C ALA A 113 7.33 6.83 -8.21
N LEU A 114 7.63 6.20 -7.08
CA LEU A 114 8.71 5.23 -6.93
C LEU A 114 8.18 3.96 -6.25
N LEU A 115 8.54 2.81 -6.81
CA LEU A 115 8.36 1.50 -6.18
C LEU A 115 9.74 0.95 -5.83
N LEU A 116 9.87 0.50 -4.59
CA LEU A 116 11.06 -0.19 -4.08
C LEU A 116 10.66 -1.59 -3.62
N ILE A 117 11.42 -2.60 -4.00
CA ILE A 117 11.19 -4.00 -3.63
C ILE A 117 12.45 -4.53 -2.97
N ASN A 118 12.33 -5.08 -1.76
CA ASN A 118 13.47 -5.70 -1.09
C ASN A 118 13.60 -7.15 -1.54
N ASP A 119 14.73 -7.51 -2.16
CA ASP A 119 15.03 -8.88 -2.62
C ASP A 119 15.84 -9.71 -1.59
N GLY A 120 16.14 -9.13 -0.43
CA GLY A 120 16.99 -9.71 0.62
C GLY A 120 18.46 -9.27 0.55
N THR A 121 18.88 -8.59 -0.52
CA THR A 121 20.23 -8.05 -0.70
C THR A 121 20.21 -6.53 -0.88
N TYR A 122 19.24 -6.02 -1.65
CA TYR A 122 19.08 -4.63 -2.02
C TYR A 122 17.62 -4.19 -1.99
N TRP A 123 17.42 -2.87 -2.00
CA TRP A 123 16.15 -2.30 -2.45
C TRP A 123 16.20 -2.10 -3.96
N LEU A 124 15.44 -2.89 -4.72
CA LEU A 124 15.35 -2.82 -6.18
C LEU A 124 14.42 -1.70 -6.64
N THR A 125 14.80 -1.01 -7.71
CA THR A 125 13.96 -0.04 -8.41
C THR A 125 14.29 0.06 -9.89
N ASN A 126 13.39 0.65 -10.69
CA ASN A 126 13.53 0.75 -12.15
C ASN A 126 14.13 2.09 -12.57
#